data_AF-A0A938EXI8-F1
#
_entry.id   AF-A0A938EXI8-F1
#
_cell.length_a   1.000
_cell.length_b   1.000
_cell.length_c   1.000
_cell.angle_alpha   90.00
_cell.angle_beta   90.00
_cell.angle_gamma   90.00
#
_symmetry.space_group_name_H-M   'P 1'
#
loop_
_entity.id
_entity.type
_entity.pdbx_description
1 polymer ?
#
loop_
_entity_poly.entity_id
_entity_poly.type
_entity_poly.pdbx_seq_one_letter_code
_entity_poly.pdbx_strand_id
1 'polypeptide(L)'
;MKQAISINRKVSLILLVISFAGFVSNCIFYIMMHLKIAGSLDIEPYIKSIEIFAFFAMVLVLFFHLSAITAVVLEIRVYYSDSVLRSFIFFLTVISTIMLFGDYALLGDITKEYRAGLIEGIFSEFIILYFSQVLHLLFYIFALILLVITGRKQAETAQVQEALKDEAVFINVQYVGIFTSVLGLAILIAMSLFTPLWAIRKGIIILCICLVLPYAAIVVYWIVLKIRERITEWYDEKQFQDVTKASFVSFLSSIVILAAFFLIQNLVARFDLMNVIWFPLYFFTVLLIFSATVLYLNKKGAAVCKS
;
A
#
# COMPACT_ATOMS: atom_id res chain seq x y z
N MET A 1 26.53 1.63 -3.16
CA MET A 1 25.25 1.27 -2.49
C MET A 1 25.19 1.69 -1.03
N LYS A 2 26.13 1.28 -0.15
CA LYS A 2 26.16 1.69 1.28
C LYS A 2 26.11 3.21 1.49
N GLN A 3 26.90 3.98 0.72
CA GLN A 3 26.88 5.45 0.77
C GLN A 3 25.52 6.03 0.39
N ALA A 4 24.87 5.51 -0.66
CA ALA A 4 23.55 5.95 -1.09
C ALA A 4 22.49 5.70 -0.01
N ILE A 5 22.53 4.53 0.65
CA ILE A 5 21.63 4.23 1.79
C ILE A 5 21.89 5.19 2.96
N SER A 6 23.16 5.46 3.29
CA SER A 6 23.50 6.39 4.38
C SER A 6 23.02 7.83 4.10
N ILE A 7 23.24 8.33 2.87
CA ILE A 7 22.75 9.64 2.43
C ILE A 7 21.22 9.67 2.49
N ASN A 8 20.56 8.69 1.87
CA ASN A 8 19.10 8.64 1.82
C ASN A 8 18.48 8.55 3.21
N ARG A 9 19.09 7.79 4.13
CA ARG A 9 18.64 7.71 5.53
C ARG A 9 18.71 9.07 6.23
N LYS A 10 19.82 9.80 6.08
CA LYS A 10 19.96 11.16 6.66
C LYS A 10 18.90 12.11 6.10
N VAL A 11 18.72 12.11 4.78
CA VAL A 11 17.69 12.93 4.11
C VAL A 11 16.29 12.53 4.59
N SER A 12 15.99 11.23 4.66
CA SER A 12 14.72 10.69 5.15
C SER A 12 14.45 11.09 6.59
N LEU A 13 15.45 11.08 7.48
CA LEU A 13 15.28 11.50 8.88
C LEU A 13 14.98 13.00 9.00
N ILE A 14 15.68 13.84 8.22
CA ILE A 14 15.42 15.29 8.19
C ILE A 14 13.99 15.55 7.68
N LEU A 15 13.63 14.93 6.55
CA LEU A 15 12.29 15.04 5.97
C LEU A 15 11.22 14.47 6.90
N LEU A 16 11.49 13.40 7.64
CA LEU A 16 10.57 12.83 8.63
C LEU A 16 10.21 13.88 9.67
N VAL A 17 11.22 14.51 10.29
CA VAL A 17 11.00 15.50 11.35
C VAL A 17 10.21 16.71 10.82
N ILE A 18 10.64 17.26 9.68
CA ILE A 18 10.00 18.45 9.09
C ILE A 18 8.57 18.13 8.63
N SER A 19 8.38 17.02 7.92
CA SER A 19 7.07 16.63 7.41
C SER A 19 6.11 16.20 8.51
N PHE A 20 6.59 15.64 9.62
CA PHE A 20 5.74 15.27 10.74
C PHE A 20 5.06 16.50 11.36
N ALA A 21 5.77 17.64 11.45
CA ALA A 21 5.15 18.90 11.86
C ALA A 21 4.06 19.34 10.87
N GLY A 22 4.31 19.18 9.56
CA GLY A 22 3.30 19.42 8.52
C GLY A 22 2.08 18.50 8.64
N PHE A 23 2.29 17.21 8.88
CA PHE A 23 1.24 16.23 9.13
C PHE A 23 0.38 16.60 10.35
N VAL A 24 1.02 16.92 11.49
CA VAL A 24 0.30 17.38 12.69
C VAL A 24 -0.51 18.65 12.40
N SER A 25 0.05 19.59 11.64
CA SER A 25 -0.70 20.77 11.23
C SER A 25 -1.92 20.45 10.37
N ASN A 26 -1.80 19.53 9.41
CA ASN A 26 -2.94 19.12 8.58
C ASN A 26 -4.03 18.45 9.43
N CYS A 27 -3.66 17.59 10.38
CA CYS A 27 -4.61 17.03 11.34
C CYS A 27 -5.36 18.12 12.13
N ILE A 28 -4.66 19.13 12.64
CA ILE A 28 -5.27 20.26 13.34
C ILE A 28 -6.21 21.03 12.41
N PHE A 29 -5.77 21.31 11.17
CA PHE A 29 -6.59 21.98 10.16
C PHE A 29 -7.89 21.21 9.88
N TYR A 30 -7.83 19.89 9.71
CA TYR A 30 -9.00 19.06 9.44
C TYR A 30 -9.97 19.02 10.63
N ILE A 31 -9.45 18.90 11.86
CA ILE A 31 -10.27 18.95 13.09
C ILE A 31 -10.96 20.31 13.20
N MET A 32 -10.22 21.40 13.00
CA MET A 32 -10.77 22.75 13.14
C MET A 32 -11.83 23.06 12.08
N MET A 33 -11.61 22.63 10.84
CA MET A 33 -12.58 22.75 9.76
C MET A 33 -13.86 21.97 10.08
N HIS A 34 -13.73 20.71 10.51
CA HIS A 34 -14.87 19.90 10.92
C HIS A 34 -15.67 20.56 12.05
N LEU A 35 -15.00 21.04 13.11
CA LEU A 35 -15.65 21.72 14.24
C LEU A 35 -16.38 23.00 13.81
N LYS A 36 -15.80 23.79 12.89
CA LYS A 36 -16.45 25.01 12.37
C LYS A 36 -17.68 24.69 11.53
N ILE A 37 -17.60 23.68 10.65
CA ILE A 37 -18.75 23.22 9.86
C ILE A 37 -19.86 22.71 10.78
N ALA A 38 -19.53 21.88 11.77
CA ALA A 38 -20.50 21.38 12.75
C ALA A 38 -21.15 22.51 13.57
N GLY A 39 -20.38 23.56 13.87
CA GLY A 39 -20.87 24.77 14.53
C GLY A 39 -21.64 25.74 13.62
N SER A 40 -21.86 25.41 12.35
CA SER A 40 -22.48 26.30 11.34
C SER A 40 -21.77 27.65 11.20
N LEU A 41 -20.45 27.66 11.40
CA LEU A 41 -19.62 28.85 11.25
C LEU A 41 -19.13 28.99 9.82
N ASP A 42 -18.93 30.23 9.37
CA ASP A 42 -18.28 30.50 8.08
C ASP A 42 -16.83 30.03 8.09
N ILE A 43 -16.50 29.09 7.20
CA ILE A 43 -15.15 28.53 7.05
C ILE A 43 -14.32 29.24 6.00
N GLU A 44 -14.90 30.09 5.14
CA GLU A 44 -14.17 30.74 4.04
C GLU A 44 -12.97 31.57 4.52
N PRO A 45 -13.09 32.41 5.58
CA PRO A 45 -11.94 33.14 6.11
C PRO A 45 -10.86 32.20 6.67
N TYR A 46 -11.29 31.08 7.24
CA TYR A 46 -10.38 30.08 7.81
C TYR A 46 -9.61 29.33 6.72
N ILE A 47 -10.29 28.87 5.67
CA ILE A 47 -9.65 28.20 4.52
C ILE A 47 -8.65 29.16 3.86
N LYS A 48 -9.07 30.38 3.51
CA LYS A 48 -8.18 31.35 2.83
C LYS A 48 -6.92 31.69 3.61
N SER A 49 -6.99 31.70 4.95
CA SER A 49 -5.82 32.01 5.77
C SER A 49 -4.82 30.87 5.90
N ILE A 50 -5.24 29.61 5.69
CA ILE A 50 -4.42 28.42 5.97
C ILE A 50 -4.16 27.57 4.71
N GLU A 51 -4.92 27.75 3.62
CA GLU A 51 -4.83 26.90 2.42
C GLU A 51 -3.40 26.77 1.87
N ILE A 52 -2.66 27.88 1.81
CA ILE A 52 -1.28 27.91 1.31
C ILE A 52 -0.39 27.08 2.23
N PHE A 53 -0.56 27.23 3.55
CA PHE A 53 0.22 26.48 4.53
C PHE A 53 -0.09 24.99 4.50
N ALA A 54 -1.38 24.62 4.44
CA ALA A 54 -1.81 23.22 4.31
C ALA A 54 -1.27 22.57 3.03
N PHE A 55 -1.27 23.30 1.91
CA PHE A 55 -0.68 22.85 0.66
C PHE A 55 0.82 22.58 0.79
N PHE A 56 1.59 23.52 1.36
CA PHE A 56 3.02 23.31 1.59
C PHE A 56 3.29 22.16 2.57
N ALA A 57 2.47 22.00 3.60
CA ALA A 57 2.56 20.86 4.52
C ALA A 57 2.34 19.53 3.78
N MET A 58 1.31 19.43 2.93
CA MET A 58 1.08 18.24 2.08
C MET A 58 2.27 17.95 1.15
N VAL A 59 2.86 18.97 0.54
CA VAL A 59 4.04 18.82 -0.34
C VAL A 59 5.25 18.28 0.43
N LEU A 60 5.48 18.76 1.66
CA LEU A 60 6.56 18.24 2.52
C LEU A 60 6.33 16.79 2.92
N VAL A 61 5.07 16.44 3.25
CA VAL A 61 4.67 15.05 3.52
C VAL A 61 4.90 14.17 2.29
N LEU A 62 4.57 14.64 1.09
CA LEU A 62 4.82 13.92 -0.16
C LEU A 62 6.33 13.70 -0.39
N PHE A 63 7.18 14.71 -0.20
CA PHE A 63 8.63 14.53 -0.32
C PHE A 63 9.18 13.50 0.66
N PHE A 64 8.67 13.47 1.89
CA PHE A 64 9.04 12.43 2.84
C PHE A 64 8.62 11.04 2.37
N HIS A 65 7.41 10.87 1.83
CA HIS A 65 6.97 9.60 1.26
C HIS A 65 7.88 9.11 0.12
N LEU A 66 8.23 9.99 -0.82
CA LEU A 66 9.15 9.66 -1.92
C LEU A 66 10.54 9.24 -1.42
N SER A 67 11.04 9.95 -0.40
CA SER A 67 12.31 9.62 0.26
C SER A 67 12.26 8.27 0.99
N ALA A 68 11.14 7.97 1.65
CA ALA A 68 10.90 6.70 2.33
C ALA A 68 10.78 5.53 1.35
N ILE A 69 10.07 5.69 0.22
CA ILE A 69 10.03 4.69 -0.87
C ILE A 69 11.45 4.41 -1.35
N THR A 70 12.23 5.46 -1.60
CA THR A 70 13.63 5.33 -2.02
C THR A 70 14.47 4.59 -0.97
N ALA A 71 14.26 4.88 0.32
CA ALA A 71 14.94 4.21 1.42
C ALA A 71 14.66 2.71 1.37
N VAL A 72 13.38 2.34 1.38
CA VAL A 72 12.92 0.94 1.38
C VAL A 72 13.43 0.20 0.13
N VAL A 73 13.35 0.81 -1.04
CA VAL A 73 13.80 0.23 -2.31
C VAL A 73 15.30 -0.08 -2.30
N LEU A 74 16.13 0.88 -1.86
CA LEU A 74 17.58 0.68 -1.73
C LEU A 74 17.91 -0.42 -0.72
N GLU A 75 17.11 -0.50 0.33
CA GLU A 75 17.27 -1.40 1.45
C GLU A 75 16.85 -2.84 1.16
N ILE A 76 15.78 -3.05 0.39
CA ILE A 76 15.32 -4.37 -0.07
C ILE A 76 16.41 -5.11 -0.85
N ARG A 77 17.29 -4.38 -1.56
CA ARG A 77 18.43 -5.00 -2.30
C ARG A 77 19.53 -5.56 -1.40
N VAL A 78 19.60 -5.12 -0.14
CA VAL A 78 20.77 -5.37 0.73
C VAL A 78 20.45 -6.36 1.84
N TYR A 79 19.24 -6.31 2.39
CA TYR A 79 18.91 -7.02 3.63
C TYR A 79 17.82 -8.08 3.41
N TYR A 80 18.22 -9.34 3.56
CA TYR A 80 17.32 -10.49 3.41
C TYR A 80 16.45 -10.76 4.67
N SER A 81 17.00 -10.54 5.86
CA SER A 81 16.41 -11.04 7.12
C SER A 81 15.15 -10.34 7.61
N ASP A 82 14.84 -9.12 7.15
CA ASP A 82 13.63 -8.38 7.55
C ASP A 82 12.64 -8.18 6.39
N SER A 83 12.58 -9.14 5.45
CA SER A 83 11.76 -9.01 4.23
C SER A 83 10.28 -8.72 4.50
N VAL A 84 9.67 -9.31 5.54
CA VAL A 84 8.27 -9.05 5.93
C VAL A 84 8.05 -7.58 6.31
N LEU A 85 8.86 -7.06 7.24
CA LEU A 85 8.73 -5.69 7.73
C LEU A 85 8.96 -4.70 6.59
N ARG A 86 10.02 -4.88 5.79
CA ARG A 86 10.34 -4.01 4.65
C ARG A 86 9.22 -4.02 3.60
N SER A 87 8.67 -5.20 3.30
CA SER A 87 7.52 -5.34 2.41
C SER A 87 6.29 -4.62 2.94
N PHE A 88 6.01 -4.75 4.24
CA PHE A 88 4.87 -4.09 4.87
C PHE A 88 5.02 -2.57 4.83
N ILE A 89 6.23 -2.06 5.09
CA ILE A 89 6.51 -0.62 5.03
C ILE A 89 6.43 -0.11 3.59
N PHE A 90 6.97 -0.85 2.62
CA PHE A 90 6.81 -0.51 1.20
C PHE A 90 5.32 -0.38 0.85
N PHE A 91 4.54 -1.40 1.17
CA PHE A 91 3.10 -1.44 0.96
C PHE A 91 2.40 -0.25 1.60
N LEU A 92 2.65 -0.02 2.90
CA LEU A 92 2.04 1.06 3.67
C LEU A 92 2.42 2.44 3.11
N THR A 93 3.67 2.60 2.64
CA THR A 93 4.14 3.86 2.07
C THR A 93 3.43 4.15 0.74
N VAL A 94 3.24 3.16 -0.12
CA VAL A 94 2.51 3.35 -1.39
C VAL A 94 1.04 3.68 -1.13
N ILE A 95 0.36 2.92 -0.26
CA ILE A 95 -1.04 3.20 0.12
C ILE A 95 -1.16 4.60 0.74
N SER A 96 -0.29 4.93 1.70
CA SER A 96 -0.25 6.25 2.32
C SER A 96 0.01 7.36 1.30
N THR A 97 0.88 7.14 0.31
CA THR A 97 1.12 8.14 -0.77
C THR A 97 -0.13 8.37 -1.61
N ILE A 98 -0.86 7.31 -1.98
CA ILE A 98 -2.12 7.43 -2.73
C ILE A 98 -3.15 8.21 -1.91
N MET A 99 -3.23 7.92 -0.62
CA MET A 99 -4.14 8.60 0.29
C MET A 99 -3.86 10.10 0.43
N LEU A 100 -2.62 10.59 0.24
CA LEU A 100 -2.35 12.04 0.19
C LEU A 100 -3.09 12.73 -0.96
N PHE A 101 -3.17 12.08 -2.12
CA PHE A 101 -3.97 12.61 -3.24
C PHE A 101 -5.47 12.48 -2.95
N GLY A 102 -5.87 11.42 -2.23
CA GLY A 102 -7.22 11.25 -1.71
C GLY A 102 -7.64 12.39 -0.77
N ASP A 103 -6.77 12.74 0.20
CA ASP A 103 -6.97 13.86 1.11
C ASP A 103 -7.16 15.16 0.36
N TYR A 104 -6.29 15.45 -0.61
CA TYR A 104 -6.41 16.65 -1.44
C TYR A 104 -7.75 16.70 -2.20
N ALA A 105 -8.18 15.58 -2.79
CA ALA A 105 -9.46 15.49 -3.49
C ALA A 105 -10.65 15.68 -2.53
N LEU A 106 -10.66 14.97 -1.40
CA LEU A 106 -11.70 15.07 -0.37
C LEU A 106 -11.83 16.49 0.17
N LEU A 107 -10.72 17.17 0.45
CA LEU A 107 -10.75 18.57 0.87
C LEU A 107 -11.39 19.49 -0.17
N GLY A 108 -11.09 19.24 -1.45
CA GLY A 108 -11.71 19.95 -2.56
C GLY A 108 -13.21 19.74 -2.62
N ASP A 109 -13.67 18.52 -2.38
CA ASP A 109 -15.09 18.16 -2.42
C ASP A 109 -15.83 18.70 -1.18
N ILE A 110 -15.30 18.51 0.03
CA ILE A 110 -15.80 19.14 1.28
C ILE A 110 -16.01 20.64 1.08
N THR A 111 -15.03 21.34 0.49
CA THR A 111 -15.12 22.79 0.28
C THR A 111 -16.22 23.16 -0.73
N LYS A 112 -16.38 22.41 -1.82
CA LYS A 112 -17.43 22.66 -2.83
C LYS A 112 -18.82 22.36 -2.27
N GLU A 113 -18.98 21.25 -1.57
CA GLU A 113 -20.24 20.84 -0.96
C GLU A 113 -20.67 21.85 0.11
N TYR A 114 -19.73 22.32 0.94
CA TYR A 114 -20.00 23.39 1.90
C TYR A 114 -20.50 24.66 1.22
N ARG A 115 -19.83 25.12 0.15
CA ARG A 115 -20.26 26.30 -0.63
C ARG A 115 -21.63 26.13 -1.29
N ALA A 116 -21.99 24.90 -1.64
CA ALA A 116 -23.28 24.55 -2.21
C ALA A 116 -24.39 24.38 -1.14
N GLY A 117 -24.04 24.44 0.15
CA GLY A 117 -24.98 24.22 1.26
C GLY A 117 -25.35 22.74 1.47
N LEU A 118 -24.57 21.81 0.91
CA LEU A 118 -24.82 20.36 0.99
C LEU A 118 -24.10 19.77 2.22
N ILE A 119 -24.69 19.91 3.40
CA ILE A 119 -24.02 19.56 4.67
C ILE A 119 -24.09 18.06 5.00
N GLU A 120 -25.10 17.33 4.50
CA GLU A 120 -25.35 15.93 4.86
C GLU A 120 -24.21 14.98 4.44
N GLY A 121 -23.56 15.22 3.29
CA GLY A 121 -22.48 14.38 2.76
C GLY A 121 -21.13 14.58 3.44
N ILE A 122 -20.84 15.83 3.82
CA ILE A 122 -19.52 16.28 4.30
C ILE A 122 -19.00 15.48 5.50
N PHE A 123 -19.86 15.13 6.46
CA PHE A 123 -19.43 14.38 7.65
C PHE A 123 -18.94 12.97 7.32
N SER A 124 -19.49 12.34 6.28
CA SER A 124 -19.02 11.03 5.82
C SER A 124 -17.65 11.13 5.15
N GLU A 125 -17.36 12.25 4.47
CA GLU A 125 -16.05 12.53 3.88
C GLU A 125 -14.97 12.75 4.95
N PHE A 126 -15.32 13.42 6.06
CA PHE A 126 -14.41 13.56 7.21
C PHE A 126 -14.03 12.22 7.84
N ILE A 127 -14.92 11.23 7.86
CA ILE A 127 -14.59 9.88 8.36
C ILE A 127 -13.49 9.27 7.50
N ILE A 128 -13.57 9.40 6.17
CA ILE A 128 -12.55 8.90 5.24
C ILE A 128 -11.24 9.67 5.45
N LEU A 129 -11.31 11.01 5.62
CA LEU A 129 -10.16 11.85 5.88
C LEU A 129 -9.45 11.48 7.19
N TYR A 130 -10.19 11.17 8.26
CA TYR A 130 -9.61 10.71 9.52
C TYR A 130 -9.02 9.32 9.44
N PHE A 131 -9.67 8.41 8.72
CA PHE A 131 -9.10 7.09 8.43
C PHE A 131 -7.77 7.22 7.67
N SER A 132 -7.70 8.14 6.71
CA SER A 132 -6.45 8.51 6.02
C SER A 132 -5.36 8.99 6.98
N GLN A 133 -5.71 9.87 7.94
CA GLN A 133 -4.74 10.35 8.93
C GLN A 133 -4.18 9.22 9.81
N VAL A 134 -5.01 8.23 10.16
CA VAL A 134 -4.53 7.04 10.89
C VAL A 134 -3.54 6.26 10.05
N LEU A 135 -3.80 6.06 8.75
CA LEU A 135 -2.86 5.40 7.84
C LEU A 135 -1.53 6.16 7.72
N HIS A 136 -1.58 7.49 7.58
CA HIS A 136 -0.37 8.33 7.56
C HIS A 136 0.41 8.22 8.87
N LEU A 137 -0.26 8.26 10.02
CA LEU A 137 0.39 8.10 11.32
C LEU A 137 1.08 6.75 11.46
N LEU A 138 0.40 5.66 11.05
CA LEU A 138 1.01 4.33 11.01
C LEU A 138 2.25 4.33 10.12
N PHE A 139 2.16 4.94 8.92
CA PHE A 139 3.31 5.10 8.03
C PHE A 139 4.48 5.80 8.72
N TYR A 140 4.26 6.94 9.40
CA TYR A 140 5.31 7.65 10.13
C TYR A 140 6.00 6.78 11.20
N ILE A 141 5.21 6.06 11.99
CA ILE A 141 5.71 5.17 13.05
C ILE A 141 6.60 4.08 12.44
N PHE A 142 6.10 3.40 11.42
CA PHE A 142 6.82 2.31 10.77
C PHE A 142 8.06 2.79 10.00
N ALA A 143 7.99 3.94 9.33
CA ALA A 143 9.15 4.55 8.68
C ALA A 143 10.23 4.92 9.69
N LEU A 144 9.86 5.47 10.86
CA LEU A 144 10.80 5.74 11.93
C LEU A 144 11.47 4.45 12.44
N ILE A 145 10.69 3.40 12.68
CA ILE A 145 11.21 2.08 13.09
C ILE A 145 12.25 1.57 12.09
N LEU A 146 11.95 1.62 10.78
CA LEU A 146 12.90 1.21 9.74
C LEU A 146 14.19 2.02 9.78
N LEU A 147 14.08 3.35 9.80
CA LEU A 147 15.24 4.24 9.80
C LEU A 147 16.13 4.02 11.04
N VAL A 148 15.54 3.73 12.20
CA VAL A 148 16.27 3.41 13.44
C VAL A 148 16.94 2.04 13.36
N ILE A 149 16.23 0.99 12.92
CA ILE A 149 16.80 -0.36 12.78
C ILE A 149 17.95 -0.36 11.79
N THR A 150 17.77 0.25 10.62
CA THR A 150 18.84 0.38 9.62
C THR A 150 19.97 1.29 10.12
N GLY A 151 19.63 2.30 10.93
CA GLY A 151 20.52 3.05 11.80
C GLY A 151 21.55 2.19 12.52
N ARG A 152 21.04 1.31 13.39
CA ARG A 152 21.82 0.42 14.25
C ARG A 152 22.60 -0.61 13.45
N LYS A 153 21.95 -1.28 12.48
CA LYS A 153 22.62 -2.28 11.63
C LYS A 153 23.82 -1.71 10.86
N GLN A 154 23.78 -0.44 10.44
CA GLN A 154 24.94 0.18 9.81
C GLN A 154 26.08 0.49 10.79
N ALA A 155 25.76 0.77 12.05
CA ALA A 155 26.76 1.00 13.10
C ALA A 155 27.41 -0.32 13.57
N GLU A 156 26.65 -1.42 13.56
CA GLU A 156 27.07 -2.73 14.06
C GLU A 156 27.83 -3.57 13.03
N THR A 157 27.75 -3.27 11.72
CA THR A 157 28.15 -4.25 10.68
C THR A 157 29.26 -3.76 9.72
N ALA A 158 30.49 -4.22 9.94
CA ALA A 158 31.58 -4.27 8.95
C ALA A 158 31.46 -5.46 7.97
N GLN A 159 30.64 -6.47 8.26
CA GLN A 159 30.45 -7.67 7.43
C GLN A 159 28.98 -7.87 7.05
N VAL A 160 28.52 -7.21 5.98
CA VAL A 160 27.24 -7.57 5.36
C VAL A 160 27.53 -8.80 4.50
N GLN A 161 27.04 -9.97 4.92
CA GLN A 161 26.85 -11.09 3.98
C GLN A 161 25.94 -10.54 2.88
N GLU A 162 26.50 -10.35 1.67
CA GLU A 162 25.69 -10.00 0.51
C GLU A 162 24.70 -11.15 0.32
N ALA A 163 23.42 -10.91 0.65
CA ALA A 163 22.36 -11.79 0.19
C ALA A 163 22.50 -11.93 -1.33
N LEU A 164 22.20 -13.12 -1.88
CA LEU A 164 21.94 -13.29 -3.30
C LEU A 164 20.86 -12.26 -3.66
N LYS A 165 21.28 -11.17 -4.31
CA LYS A 165 20.59 -9.86 -4.36
C LYS A 165 19.14 -9.96 -4.87
N ASP A 166 18.84 -11.02 -5.62
CA ASP A 166 17.57 -11.20 -6.30
C ASP A 166 16.53 -11.95 -5.47
N GLU A 167 16.95 -12.84 -4.58
CA GLU A 167 16.02 -13.61 -3.76
C GLU A 167 15.29 -12.70 -2.76
N ALA A 168 15.99 -11.70 -2.20
CA ALA A 168 15.39 -10.72 -1.30
C ALA A 168 14.26 -9.94 -2.00
N VAL A 169 14.52 -9.39 -3.20
CA VAL A 169 13.51 -8.62 -3.95
C VAL A 169 12.33 -9.52 -4.32
N PHE A 170 12.60 -10.72 -4.81
CA PHE A 170 11.57 -11.70 -5.17
C PHE A 170 10.64 -12.03 -3.99
N ILE A 171 11.20 -12.30 -2.80
CA ILE A 171 10.41 -12.55 -1.59
C ILE A 171 9.56 -11.32 -1.20
N ASN A 172 10.13 -10.11 -1.32
CA ASN A 172 9.38 -8.89 -1.01
C ASN A 172 8.18 -8.68 -1.96
N VAL A 173 8.33 -9.01 -3.25
CA VAL A 173 7.22 -8.97 -4.22
C VAL A 173 6.05 -9.84 -3.72
N GLN A 174 6.32 -11.03 -3.21
CA GLN A 174 5.25 -11.93 -2.73
C GLN A 174 4.60 -11.43 -1.43
N TYR A 175 5.37 -10.91 -0.47
CA TYR A 175 4.78 -10.33 0.74
C TYR A 175 3.91 -9.12 0.43
N VAL A 176 4.35 -8.22 -0.46
CA VAL A 176 3.52 -7.09 -0.91
C VAL A 176 2.26 -7.58 -1.64
N GLY A 177 2.36 -8.67 -2.41
CA GLY A 177 1.21 -9.34 -3.03
C GLY A 177 0.20 -9.85 -2.00
N ILE A 178 0.67 -10.44 -0.90
CA ILE A 178 -0.19 -10.86 0.23
C ILE A 178 -0.85 -9.64 0.89
N PHE A 179 -0.09 -8.60 1.25
CA PHE A 179 -0.69 -7.42 1.90
C PHE A 179 -1.73 -6.74 1.01
N THR A 180 -1.42 -6.62 -0.29
CA THR A 180 -2.31 -6.07 -1.30
C THR A 180 -3.60 -6.88 -1.42
N SER A 181 -3.50 -8.21 -1.52
CA SER A 181 -4.66 -9.08 -1.66
C SER A 181 -5.49 -9.18 -0.38
N VAL A 182 -4.86 -9.26 0.79
CA VAL A 182 -5.58 -9.25 2.08
C VAL A 182 -6.34 -7.94 2.27
N LEU A 183 -5.70 -6.79 2.03
CA LEU A 183 -6.38 -5.50 2.12
C LEU A 183 -7.50 -5.39 1.08
N GLY A 184 -7.25 -5.81 -0.17
CA GLY A 184 -8.23 -5.85 -1.23
C GLY A 184 -9.48 -6.66 -0.87
N LEU A 185 -9.29 -7.90 -0.38
CA LEU A 185 -10.38 -8.74 0.07
C LEU A 185 -11.13 -8.14 1.28
N ALA A 186 -10.41 -7.60 2.26
CA ALA A 186 -11.02 -6.97 3.43
C ALA A 186 -11.90 -5.78 3.04
N ILE A 187 -11.44 -4.93 2.12
CA ILE A 187 -12.20 -3.79 1.60
C ILE A 187 -13.40 -4.26 0.78
N LEU A 188 -13.24 -5.26 -0.08
CA LEU A 188 -14.37 -5.82 -0.85
C LEU A 188 -15.46 -6.40 0.06
N ILE A 189 -15.06 -7.10 1.12
CA ILE A 189 -16.00 -7.62 2.13
C ILE A 189 -16.69 -6.46 2.85
N ALA A 190 -15.94 -5.46 3.32
CA ALA A 190 -16.51 -4.30 4.00
C ALA A 190 -17.50 -3.54 3.10
N MET A 191 -17.15 -3.29 1.84
CA MET A 191 -18.05 -2.65 0.87
C MET A 191 -19.30 -3.48 0.62
N SER A 192 -19.16 -4.80 0.50
CA SER A 192 -20.28 -5.71 0.28
C SER A 192 -21.28 -5.70 1.44
N LEU A 193 -20.82 -5.42 2.66
CA LEU A 193 -21.66 -5.40 3.87
C LEU A 193 -22.24 -4.02 4.18
N PHE A 194 -21.51 -2.94 3.90
CA PHE A 194 -21.82 -1.60 4.42
C PHE A 194 -22.07 -0.54 3.33
N THR A 195 -21.86 -0.85 2.05
CA THR A 195 -21.97 0.14 0.97
C THR A 195 -23.13 -0.19 0.02
N PRO A 196 -23.98 0.79 -0.35
CA PRO A 196 -25.06 0.54 -1.29
C PRO A 196 -24.53 0.22 -2.70
N LEU A 197 -25.22 -0.68 -3.41
CA LEU A 197 -24.77 -1.24 -4.69
C LEU A 197 -24.44 -0.19 -5.76
N TRP A 198 -25.19 0.93 -5.81
CA TRP A 198 -24.95 2.00 -6.77
C TRP A 198 -23.59 2.67 -6.56
N ALA A 199 -23.14 2.81 -5.31
CA ALA A 199 -21.86 3.42 -4.96
C ALA A 199 -20.72 2.45 -5.29
N ILE A 200 -20.91 1.16 -4.98
CA ILE A 200 -19.97 0.09 -5.37
C ILE A 200 -19.76 0.12 -6.90
N ARG A 201 -20.84 0.14 -7.69
CA ARG A 201 -20.75 0.14 -9.16
C ARG A 201 -19.92 1.30 -9.72
N LYS A 202 -19.99 2.48 -9.10
CA LYS A 202 -19.23 3.67 -9.55
C LYS A 202 -17.77 3.65 -9.09
N GLY A 203 -17.50 3.20 -7.86
CA GLY A 203 -16.18 3.34 -7.23
C GLY A 203 -15.27 2.12 -7.34
N ILE A 204 -15.81 0.92 -7.56
CA ILE A 204 -15.07 -0.34 -7.37
C ILE A 204 -13.82 -0.45 -8.25
N ILE A 205 -13.91 -0.03 -9.52
CA ILE A 205 -12.78 -0.15 -10.47
C ILE A 205 -11.63 0.74 -10.04
N ILE A 206 -11.90 2.01 -9.76
CA ILE A 206 -10.90 3.00 -9.34
C ILE A 206 -10.24 2.53 -8.03
N LEU A 207 -11.06 2.09 -7.07
CA LEU A 207 -10.57 1.56 -5.81
C LEU A 207 -9.67 0.34 -6.01
N CYS A 208 -10.06 -0.62 -6.86
CA CYS A 208 -9.23 -1.79 -7.15
C CYS A 208 -7.90 -1.42 -7.81
N ILE A 209 -7.90 -0.45 -8.74
CA ILE A 209 -6.68 0.06 -9.35
C ILE A 209 -5.75 0.63 -8.27
N CYS A 210 -6.27 1.51 -7.40
CA CYS A 210 -5.50 2.09 -6.30
C CYS A 210 -4.94 1.02 -5.36
N LEU A 211 -5.73 0.00 -5.02
CA LEU A 211 -5.29 -1.09 -4.14
C LEU A 211 -4.22 -1.98 -4.76
N VAL A 212 -4.18 -2.11 -6.09
CA VAL A 212 -3.17 -2.92 -6.80
C VAL A 212 -1.83 -2.18 -6.97
N LEU A 213 -1.81 -0.85 -6.88
CA LEU A 213 -0.60 -0.05 -7.09
C LEU A 213 0.62 -0.46 -6.25
N PRO A 214 0.51 -0.83 -4.95
CA PRO A 214 1.66 -1.32 -4.20
C PRO A 214 2.30 -2.56 -4.83
N TYR A 215 1.48 -3.53 -5.23
CA TYR A 215 1.96 -4.74 -5.89
C TYR A 215 2.54 -4.44 -7.27
N ALA A 216 1.85 -3.62 -8.08
CA ALA A 216 2.34 -3.20 -9.38
C ALA A 216 3.69 -2.48 -9.27
N ALA A 217 3.86 -1.57 -8.30
CA ALA A 217 5.08 -0.82 -8.09
C ALA A 217 6.28 -1.72 -7.76
N ILE A 218 6.13 -2.71 -6.86
CA ILE A 218 7.22 -3.62 -6.53
C ILE A 218 7.53 -4.60 -7.67
N VAL A 219 6.52 -5.04 -8.43
CA VAL A 219 6.72 -5.90 -9.61
C VAL A 219 7.46 -5.14 -10.71
N VAL A 220 7.05 -3.91 -11.03
CA VAL A 220 7.76 -3.06 -12.01
C VAL A 220 9.20 -2.84 -11.57
N TYR A 221 9.43 -2.55 -10.29
CA TYR A 221 10.78 -2.42 -9.75
C TYR A 221 11.62 -3.70 -9.94
N TRP A 222 11.04 -4.86 -9.65
CA TRP A 222 11.69 -6.16 -9.86
C TRP A 222 11.97 -6.44 -11.34
N ILE A 223 11.04 -6.12 -12.25
CA ILE A 223 11.26 -6.25 -13.70
C ILE A 223 12.39 -5.33 -14.18
N VAL A 224 12.42 -4.07 -13.73
CA VAL A 224 13.48 -3.11 -14.08
C VAL A 224 14.86 -3.61 -13.65
N LEU A 225 14.93 -4.33 -12.53
CA LEU A 225 16.14 -5.03 -12.10
C LEU A 225 16.51 -6.15 -13.08
N LYS A 226 15.57 -7.06 -13.35
CA LYS A 226 15.81 -8.24 -14.19
C LYS A 226 16.11 -7.96 -15.66
N ILE A 227 15.59 -6.87 -16.23
CA ILE A 227 15.91 -6.46 -17.61
C ILE A 227 17.42 -6.18 -17.80
N ARG A 228 18.17 -5.88 -16.73
CA ARG A 228 19.61 -5.61 -16.80
C ARG A 228 20.46 -6.88 -16.71
N GLU A 229 19.85 -8.02 -16.44
CA GLU A 229 20.52 -9.31 -16.23
C GLU A 229 20.28 -10.25 -17.43
N ARG A 230 21.11 -11.30 -17.55
CA ARG A 230 20.88 -12.32 -18.59
C ARG A 230 19.63 -13.13 -18.24
N ILE A 231 18.85 -13.51 -19.25
CA ILE A 231 17.59 -14.27 -19.06
C ILE A 231 17.81 -15.56 -18.24
N THR A 232 18.96 -16.21 -18.42
CA THR A 232 19.35 -17.41 -17.68
C THR A 232 19.57 -17.19 -16.17
N GLU A 233 19.66 -15.95 -15.72
CA GLU A 233 19.89 -15.54 -14.33
C GLU A 233 18.62 -14.97 -13.68
N TRP A 234 17.48 -14.95 -14.39
CA TRP A 234 16.23 -14.38 -13.85
C TRP A 234 15.70 -15.17 -12.66
N TYR A 235 15.87 -16.49 -12.71
CA TYR A 235 15.46 -17.41 -11.67
C TYR A 235 16.55 -18.46 -11.46
N ASP A 236 16.84 -18.77 -10.20
CA ASP A 236 17.48 -20.03 -9.87
C ASP A 236 16.52 -21.19 -10.20
N GLU A 237 17.06 -22.37 -10.51
CA GLU A 237 16.30 -23.59 -10.85
C GLU A 237 15.23 -23.89 -9.79
N LYS A 238 15.60 -23.75 -8.52
CA LYS A 238 14.65 -23.91 -7.40
C LYS A 238 13.54 -22.86 -7.45
N GLN A 239 13.88 -21.59 -7.65
CA GLN A 239 12.90 -20.51 -7.70
C GLN A 239 11.93 -20.70 -8.89
N PHE A 240 12.45 -21.12 -10.04
CA PHE A 240 11.64 -21.42 -11.22
C PHE A 240 10.66 -22.56 -10.95
N GLN A 241 11.10 -23.64 -10.29
CA GLN A 241 10.24 -24.74 -9.89
C GLN A 241 9.17 -24.30 -8.87
N ASP A 242 9.53 -23.48 -7.89
CA ASP A 242 8.59 -22.97 -6.88
C ASP A 242 7.53 -22.06 -7.52
N VAL A 243 7.93 -21.15 -8.41
CA VAL A 243 7.01 -20.30 -9.19
C VAL A 243 6.09 -21.14 -10.05
N THR A 244 6.62 -22.12 -10.79
CA THR A 244 5.82 -22.99 -11.68
C THR A 244 4.78 -23.80 -10.90
N LYS A 245 5.17 -24.38 -9.76
CA LYS A 245 4.25 -25.10 -8.87
C LYS A 245 3.17 -24.18 -8.32
N ALA A 246 3.54 -22.96 -7.88
CA ALA A 246 2.59 -21.98 -7.39
C ALA A 246 1.63 -21.52 -8.50
N SER A 247 2.11 -21.29 -9.71
CA SER A 247 1.28 -20.96 -10.88
C SER A 247 0.29 -22.08 -11.18
N PHE A 248 0.71 -23.34 -11.13
CA PHE A 248 -0.18 -24.48 -11.34
C PHE A 248 -1.25 -24.60 -10.25
N VAL A 249 -0.88 -24.44 -8.97
CA VAL A 249 -1.84 -24.42 -7.85
C VAL A 249 -2.84 -23.28 -8.02
N SER A 250 -2.37 -22.07 -8.29
CA SER A 250 -3.23 -20.90 -8.50
C SER A 250 -4.14 -21.07 -9.71
N PHE A 251 -3.68 -21.68 -10.79
CA PHE A 251 -4.50 -22.00 -11.96
C PHE A 251 -5.60 -23.01 -11.62
N LEU A 252 -5.29 -24.08 -10.89
CA LEU A 252 -6.31 -25.06 -10.50
C LEU A 252 -7.31 -24.45 -9.52
N SER A 253 -6.84 -23.67 -8.55
CA SER A 253 -7.70 -22.91 -7.63
C SER A 253 -8.56 -21.90 -8.38
N SER A 254 -8.04 -21.24 -9.41
CA SER A 254 -8.79 -20.23 -10.17
C SER A 254 -9.98 -20.84 -10.90
N ILE A 255 -9.83 -22.05 -11.48
CA ILE A 255 -10.94 -22.81 -12.07
C ILE A 255 -12.02 -23.11 -11.03
N VAL A 256 -11.62 -23.60 -9.85
CA VAL A 256 -12.57 -23.93 -8.77
C VAL A 256 -13.30 -22.68 -8.26
N ILE A 257 -12.58 -21.57 -8.09
CA ILE A 257 -13.16 -20.29 -7.63
C ILE A 257 -14.15 -19.75 -8.66
N LEU A 258 -13.79 -19.75 -9.96
CA LEU A 258 -14.68 -19.28 -11.02
C LEU A 258 -15.93 -20.17 -11.14
N ALA A 259 -15.77 -21.49 -11.03
CA ALA A 259 -16.90 -22.41 -11.00
C ALA A 259 -17.83 -22.13 -9.80
N ALA A 260 -17.27 -21.89 -8.62
CA ALA A 260 -18.05 -21.52 -7.44
C ALA A 260 -18.80 -20.19 -7.64
N PHE A 261 -18.15 -19.17 -8.21
CA PHE A 261 -18.81 -17.88 -8.50
C PHE A 261 -19.94 -18.05 -9.52
N PHE A 262 -19.71 -18.82 -10.58
CA PHE A 262 -20.73 -19.13 -11.58
C PHE A 262 -21.93 -19.85 -10.96
N LEU A 263 -21.70 -20.85 -10.11
CA LEU A 263 -22.78 -21.56 -9.42
C LEU A 263 -23.55 -20.63 -8.46
N ILE A 264 -22.86 -19.82 -7.65
CA ILE A 264 -23.50 -18.86 -6.73
C ILE A 264 -24.37 -17.87 -7.52
N GLN A 265 -23.85 -17.32 -8.61
CA GLN A 265 -24.57 -16.34 -9.44
C GLN A 265 -25.85 -16.91 -10.07
N ASN A 266 -25.84 -18.19 -10.47
CA ASN A 266 -26.99 -18.83 -11.12
C ASN A 266 -27.99 -19.47 -10.14
N LEU A 267 -27.53 -19.95 -8.98
CA LEU A 267 -28.38 -20.62 -7.99
C LEU A 267 -29.05 -19.63 -7.02
N VAL A 268 -28.41 -18.49 -6.75
CA VAL A 268 -28.97 -17.46 -5.88
C VAL A 268 -29.60 -16.37 -6.74
N ALA A 269 -30.89 -16.54 -7.06
CA ALA A 269 -31.66 -15.53 -7.77
C ALA A 269 -31.53 -14.17 -7.06
N ARG A 270 -31.14 -13.13 -7.80
CA ARG A 270 -30.94 -11.72 -7.36
C ARG A 270 -29.61 -11.39 -6.65
N PHE A 271 -28.54 -12.14 -6.85
CA PHE A 271 -27.22 -11.76 -6.32
C PHE A 271 -26.50 -10.70 -7.19
N ASP A 272 -27.14 -9.55 -7.41
CA ASP A 272 -26.67 -8.44 -8.27
C ASP A 272 -25.30 -7.87 -7.86
N LEU A 273 -24.93 -8.06 -6.60
CA LEU A 273 -23.62 -7.68 -6.07
C LEU A 273 -22.49 -8.44 -6.79
N MET A 274 -22.67 -9.75 -7.04
CA MET A 274 -21.64 -10.58 -7.67
C MET A 274 -21.34 -10.11 -9.09
N ASN A 275 -22.33 -9.58 -9.82
CA ASN A 275 -22.12 -9.01 -11.16
C ASN A 275 -21.10 -7.85 -11.15
N VAL A 276 -20.86 -7.23 -10.00
CA VAL A 276 -19.96 -6.09 -9.85
C VAL A 276 -18.63 -6.51 -9.22
N ILE A 277 -18.65 -7.39 -8.22
CA ILE A 277 -17.46 -7.69 -7.41
C ILE A 277 -16.72 -8.96 -7.84
N TRP A 278 -17.28 -9.80 -8.72
CA TRP A 278 -16.69 -11.11 -9.05
C TRP A 278 -15.25 -11.01 -9.53
N PHE A 279 -14.94 -10.03 -10.39
CA PHE A 279 -13.60 -9.88 -10.97
C PHE A 279 -12.58 -9.39 -9.94
N PRO A 280 -12.83 -8.29 -9.19
CA PRO A 280 -11.99 -7.90 -8.07
C PRO A 280 -11.77 -9.03 -7.05
N LEU A 281 -12.83 -9.73 -6.67
CA LEU A 281 -12.78 -10.82 -5.71
C LEU A 281 -11.89 -11.95 -6.23
N TYR A 282 -12.12 -12.38 -7.47
CA TYR A 282 -11.28 -13.36 -8.17
C TYR A 282 -9.81 -12.94 -8.20
N PHE A 283 -9.53 -11.71 -8.64
CA PHE A 283 -8.19 -11.20 -8.79
C PHE A 283 -7.41 -11.21 -7.46
N PHE A 284 -7.98 -10.66 -6.40
CA PHE A 284 -7.29 -10.62 -5.11
C PHE A 284 -7.16 -12.01 -4.48
N THR A 285 -8.15 -12.91 -4.65
CA THR A 285 -8.04 -14.29 -4.16
C THR A 285 -6.93 -15.06 -4.89
N VAL A 286 -6.87 -14.98 -6.23
CA VAL A 286 -5.82 -15.67 -7.00
C VAL A 286 -4.44 -15.11 -6.69
N LEU A 287 -4.32 -13.78 -6.54
CA LEU A 287 -3.08 -13.13 -6.13
C LEU A 287 -2.62 -13.61 -4.74
N LEU A 288 -3.56 -13.70 -3.77
CA LEU A 288 -3.27 -14.21 -2.44
C LEU A 288 -2.76 -15.65 -2.47
N ILE A 289 -3.47 -16.54 -3.18
CA ILE A 289 -3.11 -17.96 -3.30
C ILE A 289 -1.74 -18.09 -3.96
N PHE A 290 -1.48 -17.35 -5.04
CA PHE A 290 -0.20 -17.38 -5.73
C PHE A 290 0.94 -16.96 -4.81
N SER A 291 0.87 -15.76 -4.24
CA SER A 291 1.96 -15.23 -3.40
C SER A 291 2.16 -16.04 -2.12
N ALA A 292 1.09 -16.53 -1.50
CA ALA A 292 1.20 -17.41 -0.33
C ALA A 292 1.84 -18.77 -0.68
N THR A 293 1.49 -19.36 -1.82
CA THR A 293 2.05 -20.65 -2.25
C THR A 293 3.53 -20.52 -2.58
N VAL A 294 3.94 -19.47 -3.29
CA VAL A 294 5.37 -19.20 -3.57
C VAL A 294 6.17 -19.11 -2.28
N LEU A 295 5.71 -18.32 -1.30
CA LEU A 295 6.42 -18.16 -0.03
C LEU A 295 6.46 -19.45 0.80
N TYR A 296 5.37 -20.22 0.79
CA TYR A 296 5.31 -21.52 1.46
C TYR A 296 6.35 -22.50 0.90
N LEU A 297 6.45 -22.61 -0.43
CA LEU A 297 7.40 -23.48 -1.11
C LEU A 297 8.85 -23.04 -0.88
N ASN A 298 9.14 -21.74 -0.99
CA ASN A 298 10.47 -21.19 -0.76
C ASN A 298 10.97 -21.49 0.67
N LYS A 299 10.11 -21.31 1.68
CA LYS A 299 10.42 -21.60 3.09
C LYS A 299 10.65 -23.09 3.35
N LYS A 300 9.83 -23.97 2.75
CA LYS A 300 10.00 -25.42 2.88
C LYS A 300 11.36 -25.88 2.34
N GLY A 301 11.77 -25.36 1.19
CA GLY A 301 13.09 -25.68 0.62
C GLY A 301 14.27 -25.20 1.47
N ALA A 302 14.11 -24.11 2.23
CA ALA A 302 15.17 -23.62 3.12
C ALA A 302 15.35 -24.47 4.39
N ALA A 303 14.32 -25.20 4.83
CA ALA A 303 14.38 -26.09 5.99
C ALA A 303 15.06 -27.43 5.67
N VAL A 304 14.84 -27.97 4.46
CA VAL A 304 15.40 -29.26 4.01
C VAL A 304 16.92 -29.19 3.79
N CYS A 305 17.47 -28.04 3.41
CA CYS A 305 18.93 -27.87 3.27
C CYS A 305 19.66 -27.62 4.61
N LYS A 306 18.93 -27.50 5.73
CA LYS A 306 19.50 -27.30 7.07
C LYS A 306 19.45 -28.55 7.95
N SER A 307 18.83 -29.63 7.48
CA SER A 307 18.79 -30.96 8.10
C SER A 307 19.76 -31.90 7.41
#